data_AF-A0A5N5DJB3-F1
#
_entry.id   AF-A0A5N5DJB3-F1
#
_cell.length_a   1.000
_cell.length_b   1.000
_cell.length_c   1.000
_cell.angle_alpha   90.00
_cell.angle_beta   90.00
_cell.angle_gamma   90.00
#
_symmetry.space_group_name_H-M   'P 1'
#
loop_
_entity.id
_entity.type
_entity.pdbx_description
1 polymer ?
#
loop_
_entity_poly.entity_id
_entity_poly.type
_entity_poly.pdbx_seq_one_letter_code
_entity_poly.pdbx_strand_id
1 'polypeptide(L)'
;MANDDHIRSTLEQDLLRRMDQCQRSIDASTHTVARLEKSIQHLGGHMEKANTLQILGVSGPSGFAERVYDLIRMKADETRGTNDKYFVYHPDNFWYAAFHSLVERNGGGGGGLPESFCMKSDSLDALCLHMQSLRSMLPGGDNATFHILIPAWDNICISEPLCFPDELFPLSIEGTTYSGWPFVTMNVPRAPRGLLRSVSNKVQPEWLNPFAKVLSSAAFGAGMMGVGWASLWAAHSYFPDVTYAPYAISCVAGVASFSPLRYLTAGLENHVRVTPPRLVGSDKRLELKEINRRT
;
A
#
# COMPACT_ATOMS: atom_id res chain seq x y z
N MET A 1 -65.68 10.10 0.78
CA MET A 1 -65.14 9.19 1.80
C MET A 1 -64.30 8.06 1.21
N ALA A 2 -64.58 7.51 0.02
CA ALA A 2 -63.78 6.41 -0.57
C ALA A 2 -62.37 6.78 -1.11
N ASN A 3 -62.06 8.07 -1.29
CA ASN A 3 -60.78 8.52 -1.87
C ASN A 3 -59.65 8.65 -0.83
N ASP A 4 -59.99 9.00 0.42
CA ASP A 4 -59.01 9.17 1.51
C ASP A 4 -58.41 7.84 1.97
N ASP A 5 -59.21 6.78 2.01
CA ASP A 5 -58.74 5.45 2.41
C ASP A 5 -57.76 4.84 1.39
N HIS A 6 -57.93 5.16 0.10
CA HIS A 6 -57.00 4.71 -0.95
C HIS A 6 -55.65 5.42 -0.83
N ILE A 7 -55.66 6.75 -0.64
CA ILE A 7 -54.44 7.55 -0.49
C ILE A 7 -53.65 7.11 0.76
N ARG A 8 -54.35 6.87 1.87
CA ARG A 8 -53.75 6.38 3.13
C ARG A 8 -53.07 5.02 2.96
N SER A 9 -53.71 4.10 2.24
CA SER A 9 -53.15 2.76 1.95
C SER A 9 -51.87 2.83 1.09
N THR A 10 -51.85 3.67 0.06
CA THR A 10 -50.64 3.87 -0.76
C THR A 10 -49.49 4.50 0.03
N LEU A 11 -49.77 5.43 0.94
CA LEU A 11 -48.74 6.07 1.77
C LEU A 11 -48.11 5.07 2.76
N GLU A 12 -48.92 4.20 3.36
CA GLU A 12 -48.43 3.13 4.24
C GLU A 12 -47.57 2.11 3.48
N GLN A 13 -47.95 1.76 2.26
CA GLN A 13 -47.15 0.87 1.41
C GLN A 13 -45.81 1.49 0.99
N ASP A 14 -45.77 2.80 0.68
CA ASP A 14 -44.52 3.49 0.37
C ASP A 14 -43.60 3.59 1.60
N LEU A 15 -44.17 3.86 2.78
CA LEU A 15 -43.42 3.90 4.04
C LEU A 15 -42.80 2.55 4.37
N LEU A 16 -43.55 1.46 4.25
CA LEU A 16 -43.03 0.11 4.49
C LEU A 16 -41.90 -0.24 3.51
N ARG A 17 -42.05 0.13 2.23
CA ARG A 17 -41.02 -0.10 1.22
C ARG A 17 -39.73 0.67 1.52
N ARG A 18 -39.84 1.90 2.00
CA ARG A 18 -38.67 2.72 2.41
C ARG A 18 -38.01 2.17 3.67
N MET A 19 -38.80 1.68 4.64
CA MET A 19 -38.27 1.02 5.83
C MET A 19 -37.48 -0.24 5.48
N ASP A 20 -38.01 -1.09 4.60
CA ASP A 20 -37.31 -2.28 4.12
C ASP A 20 -36.02 -1.93 3.36
N GLN A 21 -36.05 -0.86 2.55
CA GLN A 21 -34.87 -0.38 1.85
C GLN A 21 -33.81 0.16 2.80
N CYS A 22 -34.22 0.84 3.88
CA CYS A 22 -33.33 1.32 4.93
C CYS A 22 -32.70 0.15 5.69
N GLN A 23 -33.49 -0.86 6.05
CA GLN A 23 -33.01 -2.05 6.75
C GLN A 23 -31.93 -2.80 5.95
N ARG A 24 -32.16 -3.01 4.65
CA ARG A 24 -31.17 -3.66 3.77
C ARG A 24 -29.86 -2.88 3.67
N SER A 25 -29.94 -1.54 3.67
CA SER A 25 -28.76 -0.67 3.66
C SER A 25 -27.97 -0.77 4.97
N ILE A 26 -28.66 -0.88 6.10
CA ILE A 26 -28.05 -1.06 7.43
C ILE A 26 -27.35 -2.42 7.52
N ASP A 27 -27.99 -3.49 7.03
CA ASP A 27 -27.42 -4.84 7.06
C ASP A 27 -26.17 -4.94 6.17
N ALA A 28 -26.22 -4.34 4.97
CA ALA A 28 -25.07 -4.25 4.08
C ALA A 28 -23.91 -3.49 4.74
N SER A 29 -24.21 -2.39 5.43
CA SER A 29 -23.20 -1.58 6.14
C SER A 29 -22.57 -2.36 7.30
N THR A 30 -23.38 -3.05 8.10
CA THR A 30 -22.92 -3.89 9.22
C THR A 30 -21.95 -4.96 8.74
N HIS A 31 -22.25 -5.62 7.62
CA HIS A 31 -21.40 -6.64 7.05
C HIS A 31 -20.05 -6.09 6.54
N THR A 32 -20.04 -4.84 6.04
CA THR A 32 -18.79 -4.18 5.62
C THR A 32 -17.91 -3.79 6.81
N VAL A 33 -18.52 -3.31 7.90
CA VAL A 33 -17.81 -2.95 9.14
C VAL A 33 -17.18 -4.18 9.78
N ALA A 34 -17.91 -5.28 9.88
CA ALA A 34 -17.37 -6.55 10.41
C ALA A 34 -16.18 -7.07 9.58
N ARG A 35 -16.21 -6.88 8.26
CA ARG A 35 -15.12 -7.28 7.36
C ARG A 35 -13.88 -6.39 7.55
N LEU A 36 -14.10 -5.09 7.75
CA LEU A 36 -13.04 -4.12 8.05
C LEU A 36 -12.39 -4.41 9.40
N GLU A 37 -13.18 -4.64 10.45
CA GLU A 37 -12.69 -4.98 11.79
C GLU A 37 -11.81 -6.24 11.76
N LYS A 38 -12.27 -7.30 11.08
CA LYS A 38 -11.50 -8.53 10.91
C LYS A 38 -10.18 -8.30 10.16
N SER A 39 -10.17 -7.42 9.16
CA SER A 39 -8.95 -7.06 8.42
C SER A 39 -7.96 -6.27 9.28
N ILE A 40 -8.44 -5.39 10.16
CA ILE A 40 -7.61 -4.61 11.07
C ILE A 40 -7.00 -5.51 12.15
N GLN A 41 -7.79 -6.44 12.71
CA GLN A 41 -7.29 -7.43 13.67
C GLN A 41 -6.20 -8.32 13.05
N HIS A 42 -6.40 -8.75 11.80
CA HIS A 42 -5.41 -9.52 11.06
C HIS A 42 -4.13 -8.72 10.79
N LEU A 43 -4.23 -7.40 10.56
CA LEU A 43 -3.07 -6.50 10.41
C LEU A 43 -2.34 -6.28 11.74
N GLY A 44 -3.05 -6.18 12.86
CA GLY A 44 -2.46 -6.04 14.20
C GLY A 44 -1.57 -7.22 14.57
N GLY A 45 -2.01 -8.45 14.26
CA GLY A 45 -1.21 -9.66 14.47
C GLY A 45 0.05 -9.75 13.59
N HIS A 46 0.14 -8.97 12.51
CA HIS A 46 1.38 -8.87 11.71
C HIS A 46 2.42 -7.97 12.38
N MET A 47 2.00 -6.87 13.02
CA MET A 47 2.89 -5.96 13.73
C MET A 47 3.49 -6.62 14.98
N GLU A 48 2.72 -7.45 15.68
CA GLU A 48 3.20 -8.23 16.83
C GLU A 48 4.30 -9.25 16.45
N LYS A 49 4.19 -9.86 15.27
CA LYS A 49 5.18 -10.82 14.75
C LYS A 49 6.44 -10.16 14.21
N ALA A 50 6.31 -9.01 13.54
CA ALA A 50 7.46 -8.19 13.14
C ALA A 50 8.26 -7.72 14.36
N ASN A 51 7.57 -7.29 15.43
CA ASN A 51 8.18 -6.97 16.71
C ASN A 51 8.88 -8.19 17.34
N THR A 52 8.37 -9.41 17.15
CA THR A 52 9.03 -10.63 17.65
C THR A 52 10.39 -10.88 16.97
N LEU A 53 10.53 -10.61 15.66
CA LEU A 53 11.84 -10.69 14.97
C LEU A 53 12.80 -9.60 15.46
N GLN A 54 12.27 -8.42 15.79
CA GLN A 54 13.06 -7.34 16.40
C GLN A 54 13.55 -7.69 17.82
N ILE A 55 12.73 -8.40 18.61
CA ILE A 55 13.02 -8.82 19.99
C ILE A 55 14.09 -9.94 20.05
N LEU A 56 14.25 -10.75 19.00
CA LEU A 56 15.22 -11.87 18.94
C LEU A 56 16.69 -11.45 18.67
N GLY A 57 17.05 -10.17 18.81
CA GLY A 57 18.44 -9.70 18.70
C GLY A 57 18.98 -9.56 17.27
N VAL A 58 18.12 -9.71 16.25
CA VAL A 58 18.44 -9.43 14.84
C VAL A 58 18.41 -7.92 14.52
N SER A 59 17.97 -7.08 15.46
CA SER A 59 17.77 -5.62 15.31
C SER A 59 19.06 -4.77 15.28
N GLY A 60 20.24 -5.37 15.38
CA GLY A 60 21.50 -4.65 15.28
C GLY A 60 21.98 -4.54 13.83
N PRO A 61 22.73 -3.48 13.45
CA PRO A 61 23.42 -3.39 12.17
C PRO A 61 24.17 -4.68 11.78
N SER A 62 24.85 -5.29 12.75
CA SER A 62 25.62 -6.53 12.54
C SER A 62 24.74 -7.75 12.36
N GLY A 63 23.69 -7.92 13.16
CA GLY A 63 22.79 -9.07 13.08
C GLY A 63 22.04 -9.09 11.75
N PHE A 64 21.54 -7.93 11.31
CA PHE A 64 20.89 -7.85 10.00
C PHE A 64 21.89 -8.05 8.85
N ALA A 65 23.08 -7.46 8.92
CA ALA A 65 24.12 -7.66 7.92
C ALA A 65 24.50 -9.15 7.72
N GLU A 66 24.61 -9.90 8.81
CA GLU A 66 24.87 -11.35 8.78
C GLU A 66 23.76 -12.10 8.04
N ARG A 67 22.50 -11.75 8.31
CA ARG A 67 21.34 -12.34 7.61
C ARG A 67 21.33 -12.02 6.13
N VAL A 68 21.69 -10.80 5.73
CA VAL A 68 21.81 -10.45 4.32
C VAL A 68 22.92 -11.26 3.66
N TYR A 69 24.06 -11.38 4.32
CA TYR A 69 25.21 -12.14 3.84
C TYR A 69 24.86 -13.61 3.61
N ASP A 70 24.24 -14.24 4.60
CA ASP A 70 23.82 -15.64 4.53
C ASP A 70 22.75 -15.85 3.45
N LEU A 71 21.81 -14.90 3.30
CA LEU A 71 20.79 -14.96 2.25
C LEU A 71 21.41 -14.97 0.86
N ILE A 72 22.39 -14.10 0.58
CA ILE A 72 23.08 -14.06 -0.71
C ILE A 72 23.77 -15.39 -0.99
N ARG A 73 24.48 -15.94 0.00
CA ARG A 73 25.21 -17.21 -0.16
C ARG A 73 24.25 -18.37 -0.40
N MET A 74 23.23 -18.50 0.44
CA MET A 74 22.19 -19.53 0.29
C MET A 74 21.57 -19.47 -1.12
N LYS A 75 21.24 -18.27 -1.62
CA LYS A 75 20.65 -18.11 -2.94
C LYS A 75 21.60 -18.48 -4.08
N ALA A 76 22.83 -18.02 -4.02
CA ALA A 76 23.83 -18.38 -5.02
C ALA A 76 24.18 -19.88 -5.00
N ASP A 77 24.12 -20.52 -3.83
CA ASP A 77 24.32 -21.96 -3.69
C ASP A 77 23.13 -22.74 -4.27
N GLU A 78 21.89 -22.26 -4.10
CA GLU A 78 20.67 -22.84 -4.71
C GLU A 78 20.75 -22.89 -6.25
N THR A 79 21.38 -21.89 -6.87
CA THR A 79 21.55 -21.82 -8.33
C THR A 79 22.98 -22.09 -8.77
N ARG A 80 23.76 -22.82 -7.98
CA ARG A 80 25.16 -23.07 -8.30
C ARG A 80 25.31 -23.73 -9.68
N GLY A 81 26.10 -23.10 -10.55
CA GLY A 81 26.33 -23.56 -11.92
C GLY A 81 25.42 -22.92 -12.98
N THR A 82 24.49 -22.04 -12.59
CA THR A 82 23.80 -21.12 -13.49
C THR A 82 24.57 -19.80 -13.61
N ASN A 83 24.19 -18.95 -14.57
CA ASN A 83 24.74 -17.59 -14.70
C ASN A 83 23.87 -16.54 -14.00
N ASP A 84 23.20 -16.91 -12.91
CA ASP A 84 22.34 -15.99 -12.17
C ASP A 84 23.17 -14.89 -11.50
N LYS A 85 22.62 -13.67 -11.46
CA LYS A 85 23.24 -12.48 -10.86
C LYS A 85 22.37 -11.94 -9.74
N TYR A 86 22.98 -11.67 -8.59
CA TYR A 86 22.27 -11.26 -7.37
C TYR A 86 22.51 -9.80 -7.02
N PHE A 87 21.41 -9.12 -6.77
CA PHE A 87 21.33 -7.74 -6.33
C PHE A 87 20.58 -7.69 -5.01
N VAL A 88 21.00 -6.83 -4.08
CA VAL A 88 20.28 -6.64 -2.81
C VAL A 88 19.67 -5.26 -2.77
N TYR A 89 18.37 -5.20 -2.54
CA TYR A 89 17.64 -3.96 -2.27
C TYR A 89 17.18 -3.91 -0.82
N HIS A 90 17.47 -2.82 -0.13
CA HIS A 90 16.88 -2.55 1.18
C HIS A 90 16.76 -1.04 1.39
N PRO A 91 15.59 -0.50 1.79
CA PRO A 91 15.40 0.95 1.94
C PRO A 91 16.33 1.56 3.01
N ASP A 92 16.64 0.80 4.05
CA ASP A 92 17.58 1.25 5.07
C ASP A 92 19.02 0.83 4.77
N ASN A 93 19.97 1.69 5.15
CA ASN A 93 21.41 1.47 4.96
C ASN A 93 22.21 1.32 6.27
N PHE A 94 21.54 1.27 7.43
CA PHE A 94 22.20 1.19 8.75
C PHE A 94 23.15 -0.02 8.89
N TRP A 95 22.89 -1.09 8.15
CA TRP A 95 23.63 -2.35 8.16
C TRP A 95 24.84 -2.38 7.23
N TYR A 96 25.02 -1.36 6.37
CA TYR A 96 26.03 -1.38 5.31
C TYR A 96 27.46 -1.47 5.85
N ALA A 97 27.77 -0.74 6.92
CA ALA A 97 29.09 -0.75 7.53
C ALA A 97 29.43 -2.14 8.10
N ALA A 98 28.50 -2.74 8.84
CA ALA A 98 28.69 -4.06 9.40
C ALA A 98 28.79 -5.14 8.31
N PHE A 99 28.03 -5.01 7.23
CA PHE A 99 28.12 -5.90 6.07
C PHE A 99 29.48 -5.79 5.37
N HIS A 100 30.01 -4.57 5.20
CA HIS A 100 31.34 -4.38 4.64
C HIS A 100 32.41 -5.08 5.47
N SER A 101 32.42 -4.86 6.79
CA SER A 101 33.35 -5.53 7.70
C SER A 101 33.21 -7.06 7.66
N LEU A 102 31.98 -7.57 7.49
CA LEU A 102 31.73 -9.01 7.36
C LEU A 102 32.31 -9.58 6.06
N VAL A 103 32.15 -8.88 4.94
CA VAL A 103 32.73 -9.27 3.65
C VAL A 103 34.25 -9.26 3.70
N GLU A 104 34.86 -8.22 4.25
CA GLU A 104 36.32 -8.12 4.40
C GLU A 104 36.88 -9.24 5.27
N ARG A 105 36.24 -9.50 6.42
CA ARG A 105 36.65 -10.55 7.36
C ARG A 105 36.58 -11.95 6.73
N ASN A 106 35.58 -12.21 5.89
CA ASN A 106 35.34 -13.53 5.32
C ASN A 106 36.02 -13.74 3.95
N GLY A 107 36.45 -12.67 3.28
CA GLY A 107 37.03 -12.70 1.93
C GLY A 107 38.37 -13.43 1.81
N GLY A 108 39.18 -13.46 2.88
CA GLY A 108 40.51 -14.08 2.86
C GLY A 108 40.56 -15.61 3.05
N GLY A 109 39.45 -16.23 3.49
CA GLY A 109 39.43 -17.63 3.98
C GLY A 109 38.57 -18.60 3.17
N GLY A 110 38.20 -18.28 1.93
CA GLY A 110 37.30 -19.10 1.10
C GLY A 110 35.81 -19.02 1.49
N GLY A 111 35.47 -18.15 2.46
CA GLY A 111 34.11 -17.92 2.92
C GLY A 111 33.47 -16.64 2.37
N GLY A 112 34.07 -15.99 1.38
CA GLY A 112 33.63 -14.70 0.82
C GLY A 112 32.27 -14.73 0.11
N LEU A 113 31.80 -13.57 -0.34
CA LEU A 113 30.59 -13.50 -1.15
C LEU A 113 30.79 -14.22 -2.49
N PRO A 114 29.75 -14.86 -3.03
CA PRO A 114 29.79 -15.49 -4.35
C PRO A 114 30.09 -14.45 -5.45
N GLU A 115 30.79 -14.86 -6.51
CA GLU A 115 31.04 -14.02 -7.69
C GLU A 115 29.76 -13.59 -8.42
N SER A 116 28.67 -14.34 -8.23
CA SER A 116 27.34 -13.98 -8.73
C SER A 116 26.72 -12.78 -8.01
N PHE A 117 27.22 -12.37 -6.85
CA PHE A 117 26.77 -11.15 -6.18
C PHE A 117 27.36 -9.91 -6.85
N CYS A 118 26.50 -9.02 -7.31
CA CYS A 118 26.92 -7.83 -8.06
C CYS A 118 26.89 -6.56 -7.20
N MET A 119 25.76 -6.25 -6.59
CA MET A 119 25.58 -4.95 -5.93
C MET A 119 24.50 -4.98 -4.85
N LYS A 120 24.66 -4.12 -3.84
CA LYS A 120 23.61 -3.73 -2.89
C LYS A 120 23.28 -2.25 -3.04
N SER A 121 22.03 -1.85 -2.85
CA SER A 121 21.63 -0.43 -2.82
C SER A 121 20.32 -0.22 -2.05
N ASP A 122 20.14 1.01 -1.58
CA ASP A 122 18.91 1.56 -1.00
C ASP A 122 18.01 2.23 -2.05
N SER A 123 18.46 2.28 -3.31
CA SER A 123 17.69 2.77 -4.44
C SER A 123 17.45 1.66 -5.47
N LEU A 124 16.17 1.35 -5.70
CA LEU A 124 15.76 0.46 -6.80
C LEU A 124 16.17 1.02 -8.16
N ASP A 125 16.20 2.34 -8.32
CA ASP A 125 16.59 2.98 -9.58
C ASP A 125 18.08 2.80 -9.86
N ALA A 126 18.92 2.93 -8.83
CA ALA A 126 20.36 2.68 -8.96
C ALA A 126 20.65 1.22 -9.33
N LEU A 127 19.95 0.26 -8.70
CA LEU A 127 20.06 -1.15 -9.08
C LEU A 127 19.60 -1.38 -10.51
N CYS A 128 18.48 -0.79 -10.91
CA CYS A 128 17.94 -0.93 -12.26
C CYS A 128 18.91 -0.43 -13.32
N LEU A 129 19.48 0.76 -13.14
CA LEU A 129 20.47 1.33 -14.06
C LEU A 129 21.74 0.47 -14.13
N HIS A 130 22.21 -0.04 -12.99
CA HIS A 130 23.36 -0.92 -12.96
C HIS A 130 23.07 -2.25 -13.67
N MET A 131 21.89 -2.84 -13.45
CA MET A 131 21.46 -4.06 -14.14
C MET A 131 21.34 -3.85 -15.66
N GLN A 132 20.79 -2.73 -16.12
CA GLN A 132 20.73 -2.40 -17.56
C GLN A 132 22.13 -2.33 -18.16
N SER A 133 23.06 -1.64 -17.49
CA SER A 133 24.46 -1.57 -17.90
C SER A 133 25.09 -2.97 -17.96
N LEU A 134 24.91 -3.77 -16.91
CA LEU A 134 25.44 -5.13 -16.85
C LEU A 134 24.89 -6.00 -17.99
N ARG A 135 23.57 -5.95 -18.23
CA ARG A 135 22.93 -6.69 -19.32
C ARG A 135 23.48 -6.30 -20.70
N SER A 136 23.76 -5.01 -20.93
CA SER A 136 24.33 -4.53 -22.19
C SER A 136 25.75 -5.04 -22.46
N MET A 137 26.49 -5.39 -21.41
CA MET A 137 27.84 -5.95 -21.50
C MET A 137 27.85 -7.48 -21.63
N LEU A 138 26.74 -8.15 -21.33
CA LEU A 138 26.64 -9.61 -21.50
C LEU A 138 26.53 -9.94 -23.00
N PRO A 139 27.28 -10.95 -23.49
CA PRO A 139 27.23 -11.35 -24.88
C PRO A 139 25.81 -11.81 -25.26
N GLY A 140 25.36 -11.46 -26.47
CA GLY A 140 24.05 -11.82 -26.98
C GLY A 140 23.84 -13.34 -27.01
N GLY A 141 23.07 -13.86 -26.05
CA GLY A 141 22.90 -15.30 -25.81
C GLY A 141 23.03 -15.69 -24.34
N ASP A 142 23.49 -14.78 -23.48
CA ASP A 142 23.65 -15.05 -22.05
C ASP A 142 22.31 -14.95 -21.30
N ASN A 143 21.71 -16.10 -20.99
CA ASN A 143 20.43 -16.24 -20.29
C ASN A 143 20.57 -16.02 -18.76
N ALA A 144 21.41 -15.08 -18.33
CA ALA A 144 21.59 -14.77 -16.92
C ALA A 144 20.26 -14.30 -16.29
N THR A 145 19.76 -14.96 -15.25
CA THR A 145 18.61 -14.42 -14.50
C THR A 145 19.11 -13.39 -13.52
N PHE A 146 18.49 -12.21 -13.49
CA PHE A 146 18.78 -11.22 -12.47
C PHE A 146 17.84 -11.42 -11.29
N HIS A 147 18.39 -11.49 -10.09
CA HIS A 147 17.66 -11.69 -8.85
C HIS A 147 17.82 -10.46 -7.96
N ILE A 148 16.73 -9.78 -7.65
CA ILE A 148 16.69 -8.73 -6.63
C ILE A 148 16.23 -9.37 -5.32
N LEU A 149 17.14 -9.52 -4.37
CA LEU A 149 16.87 -9.99 -3.02
C LEU A 149 16.46 -8.80 -2.15
N ILE A 150 15.29 -8.89 -1.55
CA ILE A 150 14.78 -7.90 -0.60
C ILE A 150 14.76 -8.56 0.79
N PRO A 151 15.89 -8.54 1.53
CA PRO A 151 15.88 -8.97 2.92
C PRO A 151 14.90 -8.07 3.69
N ALA A 152 14.20 -8.62 4.68
CA ALA A 152 13.28 -7.82 5.49
C ALA A 152 13.37 -8.25 6.95
N TRP A 153 13.52 -7.26 7.82
CA TRP A 153 13.45 -7.39 9.27
C TRP A 153 12.14 -6.82 9.84
N ASP A 154 11.46 -6.00 9.05
CA ASP A 154 10.11 -5.49 9.27
C ASP A 154 9.33 -5.50 7.94
N ASN A 155 8.05 -5.15 7.97
CA ASN A 155 7.20 -5.07 6.79
C ASN A 155 7.62 -3.91 5.86
N ILE A 156 8.17 -4.26 4.69
CA ILE A 156 8.56 -3.30 3.66
C ILE A 156 7.39 -3.14 2.69
N CYS A 157 6.81 -1.94 2.64
CA CYS A 157 5.70 -1.61 1.74
C CYS A 157 6.13 -0.57 0.70
N ILE A 158 6.29 -1.00 -0.54
CA ILE A 158 6.53 -0.13 -1.70
C ILE A 158 5.18 0.12 -2.37
N SER A 159 4.50 1.18 -1.93
CA SER A 159 3.16 1.54 -2.38
C SER A 159 3.14 2.20 -3.77
N GLU A 160 4.26 2.80 -4.18
CA GLU A 160 4.39 3.39 -5.52
C GLU A 160 4.19 2.31 -6.59
N PRO A 161 3.32 2.54 -7.59
CA PRO A 161 3.18 1.60 -8.70
C PRO A 161 4.46 1.59 -9.55
N LEU A 162 5.10 0.43 -9.65
CA LEU A 162 6.38 0.25 -10.36
C LEU A 162 6.23 -0.59 -11.62
N CYS A 163 7.03 -0.27 -12.63
CA CYS A 163 7.21 -1.05 -13.85
C CYS A 163 8.71 -1.22 -14.12
N PHE A 164 9.15 -2.46 -14.33
CA PHE A 164 10.55 -2.76 -14.65
C PHE A 164 10.75 -2.74 -16.18
N PRO A 165 11.89 -2.20 -16.68
CA PRO A 165 12.21 -2.24 -18.10
C PRO A 165 12.31 -3.66 -18.67
N ASP A 166 11.85 -3.84 -19.90
CA ASP A 166 11.82 -5.14 -20.59
C ASP A 166 13.23 -5.73 -20.80
N GLU A 167 14.24 -4.87 -20.90
CA GLU A 167 15.66 -5.22 -21.05
C GLU A 167 16.22 -5.97 -19.82
N LEU A 168 15.58 -5.83 -18.66
CA LEU A 168 16.04 -6.52 -17.45
C LEU A 168 15.68 -8.01 -17.44
N PHE A 169 14.72 -8.45 -18.25
CA PHE A 169 14.26 -9.83 -18.22
C PHE A 169 15.31 -10.79 -18.83
N PRO A 170 15.47 -12.01 -18.28
CA PRO A 170 14.71 -12.60 -17.16
C PRO A 170 15.10 -11.99 -15.79
N LEU A 171 14.07 -11.56 -15.03
CA LEU A 171 14.18 -10.88 -13.74
C LEU A 171 13.29 -11.57 -12.70
N SER A 172 13.83 -11.78 -11.50
CA SER A 172 13.16 -12.34 -10.32
C SER A 172 13.38 -11.40 -9.13
N ILE A 173 12.34 -11.12 -8.36
CA ILE A 173 12.35 -10.31 -7.15
C ILE A 173 11.93 -11.22 -6.01
N GLU A 174 12.82 -11.40 -5.05
CA GLU A 174 12.68 -12.38 -3.99
C GLU A 174 12.65 -11.68 -2.62
N GLY A 175 11.53 -11.81 -1.92
CA GLY A 175 11.37 -11.34 -0.56
C GLY A 175 11.59 -12.45 0.47
N THR A 176 11.65 -12.08 1.75
CA THR A 176 11.62 -13.05 2.84
C THR A 176 10.18 -13.38 3.24
N THR A 177 9.93 -14.65 3.53
CA THR A 177 8.68 -15.12 4.14
C THR A 177 8.91 -15.58 5.57
N TYR A 178 7.93 -15.37 6.43
CA TYR A 178 7.89 -15.99 7.75
C TYR A 178 6.50 -16.55 8.02
N SER A 179 6.46 -17.82 8.46
CA SER A 179 5.19 -18.53 8.71
C SER A 179 4.25 -18.51 7.48
N GLY A 180 4.84 -18.56 6.27
CA GLY A 180 4.10 -18.52 5.00
C GLY A 180 3.65 -17.12 4.54
N TRP A 181 3.91 -16.07 5.31
CA TRP A 181 3.54 -14.69 4.96
C TRP A 181 4.74 -13.89 4.44
N PRO A 182 4.59 -13.16 3.31
CA PRO A 182 5.65 -12.29 2.80
C PRO A 182 5.74 -10.99 3.59
N PHE A 183 6.97 -10.57 3.91
CA PHE A 183 7.23 -9.27 4.56
C PHE A 183 7.38 -8.11 3.59
N VAL A 184 7.52 -8.41 2.30
CA VAL A 184 7.69 -7.40 1.27
C VAL A 184 6.41 -7.31 0.48
N THR A 185 5.84 -6.12 0.44
CA THR A 185 4.68 -5.79 -0.40
C THR A 185 5.11 -4.77 -1.44
N MET A 186 4.90 -5.08 -2.71
CA MET A 186 5.16 -4.18 -3.83
C MET A 186 3.88 -3.93 -4.62
N ASN A 187 3.78 -2.75 -5.21
CA ASN A 187 2.74 -2.44 -6.19
C ASN A 187 3.33 -2.57 -7.60
N VAL A 188 3.14 -3.72 -8.23
CA VAL A 188 3.59 -3.97 -9.61
C VAL A 188 2.36 -4.34 -10.44
N PRO A 189 1.65 -3.36 -11.03
CA PRO A 189 0.35 -3.57 -11.68
C PRO A 189 0.32 -4.66 -12.76
N ARG A 190 1.46 -4.94 -13.41
CA ARG A 190 1.59 -5.98 -14.44
C ARG A 190 2.82 -6.85 -14.23
N ALA A 191 2.98 -7.38 -13.03
CA ALA A 191 4.05 -8.34 -12.74
C ALA A 191 3.94 -9.58 -13.65
N PRO A 192 4.93 -9.88 -14.51
CA PRO A 192 4.98 -11.12 -15.25
C PRO A 192 5.00 -12.33 -14.31
N ARG A 193 4.52 -13.49 -14.80
CA ARG A 193 4.53 -14.72 -14.02
C ARG A 193 5.98 -15.07 -13.63
N GLY A 194 6.21 -15.29 -12.34
CA GLY A 194 7.54 -15.62 -11.81
C GLY A 194 8.44 -14.42 -11.49
N LEU A 195 8.02 -13.17 -11.78
CA LEU A 195 8.77 -11.96 -11.39
C LEU A 195 8.80 -11.80 -9.86
N LEU A 196 7.68 -12.01 -9.18
CA LEU A 196 7.58 -11.84 -7.73
C LEU A 196 7.57 -13.22 -7.05
N ARG A 197 8.59 -13.50 -6.24
CA ARG A 197 8.69 -14.69 -5.40
C ARG A 197 8.72 -14.26 -3.95
N SER A 198 7.83 -14.78 -3.12
CA SER A 198 7.80 -14.41 -1.70
C SER A 198 7.60 -12.90 -1.45
N VAL A 199 7.03 -12.19 -2.44
CA VAL A 199 6.65 -10.77 -2.38
C VAL A 199 5.16 -10.66 -2.70
N SER A 200 4.41 -9.96 -1.85
CA SER A 200 3.00 -9.67 -2.11
C SER A 200 2.84 -8.58 -3.16
N ASN A 201 2.03 -8.83 -4.18
CA ASN A 201 1.63 -7.79 -5.13
C ASN A 201 0.34 -7.11 -4.66
N LYS A 202 0.43 -5.88 -4.15
CA LYS A 202 -0.74 -5.08 -3.74
C LYS A 202 -1.05 -4.05 -4.82
N VAL A 203 -1.74 -4.50 -5.86
CA VAL A 203 -2.31 -3.60 -6.87
C VAL A 203 -3.46 -2.85 -6.21
N GLN A 204 -3.34 -1.52 -6.13
CA GLN A 204 -4.38 -0.68 -5.55
C GLN A 204 -5.68 -0.87 -6.37
N PRO A 205 -6.79 -1.33 -5.77
CA PRO A 205 -7.95 -1.71 -6.55
C PRO A 205 -8.80 -0.48 -6.90
N GLU A 206 -9.19 -0.38 -8.17
CA GLU A 206 -9.89 0.80 -8.72
C GLU A 206 -11.23 1.12 -8.03
N TRP A 207 -11.87 0.14 -7.39
CA TRP A 207 -13.18 0.28 -6.71
C TRP A 207 -13.12 0.95 -5.33
N LEU A 208 -11.93 1.16 -4.76
CA LEU A 208 -11.77 1.93 -3.51
C LEU A 208 -11.81 3.46 -3.78
N ASN A 209 -11.69 3.90 -5.04
CA ASN A 209 -11.73 5.31 -5.43
C ASN A 209 -13.10 6.00 -5.26
N PRO A 210 -14.25 5.38 -5.58
CA PRO A 210 -15.56 5.95 -5.30
C PRO A 210 -15.88 5.92 -3.79
N PHE A 211 -15.49 4.84 -3.10
CA PHE A 211 -15.83 4.64 -1.69
C PHE A 211 -15.04 5.60 -0.77
N ALA A 212 -13.76 5.87 -1.06
CA ALA A 212 -12.96 6.85 -0.33
C ALA A 212 -13.48 8.30 -0.54
N LYS A 213 -13.99 8.62 -1.73
CA LYS A 213 -14.67 9.91 -2.01
C LYS A 213 -15.96 10.07 -1.21
N VAL A 214 -16.74 8.99 -1.06
CA VAL A 214 -17.98 9.00 -0.28
C VAL A 214 -17.70 9.06 1.24
N LEU A 215 -16.77 8.24 1.73
CA LEU A 215 -16.47 8.13 3.17
C LEU A 215 -15.88 9.42 3.75
N SER A 216 -15.00 10.10 3.00
CA SER A 216 -14.46 11.41 3.39
C SER A 216 -15.52 12.52 3.41
N SER A 217 -16.50 12.47 2.49
CA SER A 217 -17.61 13.44 2.47
C SER A 217 -18.62 13.26 3.61
N ALA A 218 -18.91 11.99 3.98
CA ALA A 218 -19.90 11.67 5.01
C ALA A 218 -19.38 11.88 6.44
N ALA A 219 -18.11 11.55 6.71
CA ALA A 219 -17.49 11.71 8.02
C ALA A 219 -17.38 13.19 8.44
N PHE A 220 -17.14 14.11 7.49
CA PHE A 220 -17.07 15.54 7.77
C PHE A 220 -18.46 16.18 7.96
N GLY A 221 -19.47 15.73 7.21
CA GLY A 221 -20.86 16.17 7.39
C GLY A 221 -21.42 15.80 8.76
N ALA A 222 -21.12 14.59 9.25
CA ALA A 222 -21.56 14.12 10.56
C ALA A 222 -20.84 14.84 11.72
N GLY A 223 -19.52 15.08 11.60
CA GLY A 223 -18.74 15.80 12.63
C GLY A 223 -19.16 17.26 12.80
N MET A 224 -19.43 17.96 11.70
CA MET A 224 -19.89 19.36 11.72
C MET A 224 -21.32 19.51 12.22
N MET A 225 -22.21 18.54 11.93
CA MET A 225 -23.54 18.51 12.53
C MET A 225 -23.50 18.27 14.04
N GLY A 226 -22.62 17.38 14.53
CA GLY A 226 -22.48 17.10 15.96
C GLY A 226 -22.03 18.32 16.78
N VAL A 227 -21.03 19.05 16.28
CA VAL A 227 -20.53 20.27 16.95
C VAL A 227 -21.55 21.41 16.90
N GLY A 228 -22.24 21.58 15.77
CA GLY A 228 -23.30 22.58 15.61
C GLY A 228 -24.50 22.33 16.53
N TRP A 229 -24.95 21.08 16.64
CA TRP A 229 -26.04 20.69 17.53
C TRP A 229 -25.68 20.83 19.00
N ALA A 230 -24.47 20.45 19.42
CA ALA A 230 -24.01 20.60 20.80
C ALA A 230 -23.97 22.08 21.24
N SER A 231 -23.54 22.96 20.33
CA SER A 231 -23.48 24.41 20.57
C SER A 231 -24.89 25.03 20.70
N LEU A 232 -25.82 24.60 19.83
CA LEU A 232 -27.21 25.06 19.88
C LEU A 232 -27.94 24.55 21.13
N TRP A 233 -27.67 23.30 21.52
CA TRP A 233 -28.23 22.69 22.73
C TRP A 233 -27.72 23.38 23.99
N ALA A 234 -26.41 23.66 24.06
CA ALA A 234 -25.84 24.44 25.17
C ALA A 234 -26.45 25.84 25.27
N ALA A 235 -26.63 26.56 24.16
CA ALA A 235 -27.22 27.90 24.17
C ALA A 235 -28.69 27.91 24.65
N HIS A 236 -29.49 26.92 24.25
CA HIS A 236 -30.88 26.79 24.71
C HIS A 236 -30.96 26.54 26.23
N SER A 237 -30.02 25.77 26.79
CA SER A 237 -29.95 25.50 28.23
C SER A 237 -29.72 26.74 29.09
N TYR A 238 -29.06 27.78 28.55
CA TYR A 238 -28.80 29.03 29.27
C TYR A 238 -29.89 30.09 29.08
N PHE A 239 -30.68 30.02 28.00
CA PHE A 239 -31.70 31.01 27.65
C PHE A 239 -32.94 30.34 27.02
N PRO A 240 -33.87 29.81 27.84
CA PRO A 240 -34.97 28.99 27.34
C PRO A 240 -36.04 29.78 26.54
N ASP A 241 -36.14 31.10 26.76
CA ASP A 241 -37.20 31.93 26.20
C ASP A 241 -36.89 32.53 24.81
N VAL A 242 -35.69 32.29 24.27
CA VAL A 242 -35.27 32.81 22.96
C VAL A 242 -35.54 31.77 21.88
N THR A 243 -36.31 32.12 20.85
CA THR A 243 -36.60 31.22 19.73
C THR A 243 -35.40 31.15 18.77
N TYR A 244 -34.62 30.07 18.86
CA TYR A 244 -33.39 29.88 18.05
C TYR A 244 -33.62 29.32 16.64
N ALA A 245 -34.87 29.06 16.24
CA ALA A 245 -35.24 28.56 14.91
C ALA A 245 -34.63 29.36 13.72
N PRO A 246 -34.61 30.71 13.71
CA PRO A 246 -33.99 31.45 12.60
C PRO A 246 -32.45 31.35 12.58
N TYR A 247 -31.80 31.14 13.73
CA TYR A 247 -30.34 30.96 13.81
C TYR A 247 -29.91 29.56 13.36
N ALA A 248 -30.71 28.52 13.64
CA ALA A 248 -30.46 27.17 13.16
C ALA A 248 -30.44 27.09 11.62
N ILE A 249 -31.32 27.83 10.94
CA ILE A 249 -31.40 27.87 9.47
C ILE A 249 -30.21 28.65 8.88
N SER A 250 -29.78 29.74 9.52
CA SER A 250 -28.61 30.52 9.10
C SER A 250 -27.29 29.74 9.22
N CYS A 251 -27.14 28.89 10.25
CA CYS A 251 -25.96 28.05 10.40
C CYS A 251 -25.90 26.95 9.32
N VAL A 252 -27.03 26.36 8.93
CA VAL A 252 -27.08 25.37 7.84
C VAL A 252 -26.79 26.02 6.48
N ALA A 253 -27.29 27.23 6.22
CA ALA A 253 -27.04 27.96 4.97
C ALA A 253 -25.60 28.54 4.86
N GLY A 254 -25.02 28.97 5.98
CA GLY A 254 -23.64 29.47 6.04
C GLY A 254 -22.59 28.40 5.73
N VAL A 255 -22.81 27.16 6.20
CA VAL A 255 -21.91 26.02 5.92
C VAL A 255 -21.95 25.62 4.43
N ALA A 256 -23.08 25.84 3.75
CA ALA A 256 -23.21 25.62 2.30
C ALA A 256 -22.52 26.71 1.45
N SER A 257 -22.30 27.91 2.01
CA SER A 257 -21.75 29.06 1.26
C SER A 257 -20.25 29.28 1.50
N PHE A 258 -19.73 28.89 2.66
CA PHE A 258 -18.31 28.95 3.02
C PHE A 258 -17.60 27.60 2.92
N SER A 259 -18.07 26.70 2.05
CA SER A 259 -17.55 25.34 1.97
C SER A 259 -16.02 25.32 1.78
N PRO A 260 -15.23 24.92 2.80
CA PRO A 260 -13.82 24.57 2.63
C PRO A 260 -13.66 23.30 1.78
N LEU A 261 -14.80 22.70 1.40
CA LEU A 261 -14.94 21.53 0.54
C LEU A 261 -14.17 21.68 -0.78
N ARG A 262 -14.03 22.89 -1.35
CA ARG A 262 -13.20 23.08 -2.56
C ARG A 262 -11.69 22.99 -2.30
N TYR A 263 -11.21 23.43 -1.13
CA TYR A 263 -9.80 23.31 -0.76
C TYR A 263 -9.44 21.89 -0.28
N LEU A 264 -10.37 21.24 0.44
CA LEU A 264 -10.17 19.87 0.93
C LEU A 264 -10.38 18.80 -0.15
N THR A 265 -11.31 19.00 -1.11
CA THR A 265 -11.41 18.11 -2.29
C THR A 265 -10.16 18.19 -3.14
N ALA A 266 -9.53 19.36 -3.30
CA ALA A 266 -8.23 19.46 -3.99
C ALA A 266 -7.10 18.71 -3.23
N GLY A 267 -7.11 18.74 -1.89
CA GLY A 267 -6.16 17.99 -1.06
C GLY A 267 -6.35 16.47 -1.11
N LEU A 268 -7.60 16.01 -1.11
CA LEU A 268 -7.95 14.58 -1.18
C LEU A 268 -7.91 14.02 -2.61
N GLU A 269 -8.21 14.82 -3.63
CA GLU A 269 -8.12 14.45 -5.04
C GLU A 269 -6.67 14.16 -5.44
N ASN A 270 -5.69 14.86 -4.84
CA ASN A 270 -4.27 14.56 -5.02
C ASN A 270 -3.84 13.22 -4.37
N HIS A 271 -4.52 12.76 -3.32
CA HIS A 271 -4.26 11.46 -2.68
C HIS A 271 -4.99 10.27 -3.34
N VAL A 272 -5.92 10.54 -4.26
CA VAL A 272 -6.77 9.53 -4.94
C VAL A 272 -6.49 9.45 -6.45
N ARG A 273 -5.60 10.29 -6.99
CA ARG A 273 -5.09 10.08 -8.36
C ARG A 273 -4.32 8.76 -8.39
N VAL A 274 -4.78 7.84 -9.24
CA VAL A 274 -4.03 6.64 -9.61
C VAL A 274 -2.73 7.14 -10.24
N THR A 275 -1.66 7.13 -9.46
CA THR A 275 -0.35 7.54 -9.94
C THR A 275 0.04 6.57 -11.06
N PRO A 276 0.34 7.05 -12.28
CA PRO A 276 0.77 6.17 -13.34
C PRO A 276 2.07 5.46 -12.91
N PRO A 277 2.23 4.18 -13.23
CA PRO A 277 3.37 3.42 -12.77
C PRO A 277 4.65 4.02 -13.32
N ARG A 278 5.63 4.16 -12.42
CA ARG A 278 6.93 4.70 -12.75
C ARG A 278 7.81 3.60 -13.34
N LEU A 279 8.53 3.93 -14.40
CA LEU A 279 9.57 3.07 -14.93
C LEU A 279 10.77 3.11 -13.98
N VAL A 280 11.10 1.99 -13.33
CA VAL A 280 12.25 1.94 -12.43
C VAL A 280 13.53 2.23 -13.23
N GLY A 281 14.42 3.07 -12.69
CA GLY A 281 15.59 3.59 -13.37
C GLY A 281 15.33 4.84 -14.23
N SER A 282 14.11 5.40 -14.19
CA SER A 282 13.75 6.64 -14.89
C SER A 282 12.72 7.45 -14.09
N ASP A 283 12.68 8.77 -14.32
CA ASP A 283 11.61 9.63 -13.82
C ASP A 283 10.32 9.55 -14.67
N LYS A 284 10.35 8.75 -15.74
CA LYS A 284 9.21 8.58 -16.65
C LYS A 284 8.12 7.73 -15.98
N ARG A 285 6.89 8.25 -16.02
CA ARG A 285 5.68 7.49 -15.66
C ARG A 285 4.98 7.04 -16.94
N LEU A 286 4.61 5.77 -17.00
CA LEU A 286 3.97 5.18 -18.18
C LEU A 286 2.46 5.41 -18.12
N GLU A 287 1.88 5.88 -19.21
CA GLU A 287 0.42 5.91 -19.33
C GLU A 287 -0.13 4.49 -19.50
N LEU A 288 -1.30 4.21 -18.93
CA LEU A 288 -1.97 2.90 -19.02
C LEU A 288 -2.08 2.36 -20.46
N LYS A 289 -2.16 3.24 -21.46
CA LYS A 289 -2.21 2.89 -22.88
C LYS A 289 -0.88 2.35 -23.42
N GLU A 290 0.25 2.94 -23.02
CA GLU A 290 1.58 2.45 -23.41
C GLU A 290 1.88 1.11 -22.76
N ILE A 291 1.43 0.94 -21.53
CA ILE A 291 1.56 -0.31 -20.79
C ILE A 291 0.76 -1.44 -21.47
N ASN A 292 -0.41 -1.14 -22.05
CA ASN A 292 -1.20 -2.10 -22.84
C ASN A 292 -0.58 -2.48 -24.19
N ARG A 293 0.36 -1.68 -24.70
CA ARG A 293 1.00 -1.90 -26.00
C ARG A 293 2.29 -2.71 -25.92
N ARG A 294 2.90 -2.81 -24.73
CA ARG A 294 4.17 -3.54 -24.51
C ARG A 294 3.99 -5.02 -24.14
N THR A 295 2.75 -5.46 -23.92
CA THR A 295 2.37 -6.88 -23.82
C THR A 295 1.87 -7.40 -25.15
#